data_AF-A0A972GC62-F1
#
_entry.id   AF-A0A972GC62-F1
#
_cell.length_a   1.000
_cell.length_b   1.000
_cell.length_c   1.000
_cell.angle_alpha   90.00
_cell.angle_beta   90.00
_cell.angle_gamma   90.00
#
_symmetry.space_group_name_H-M   'P 1'
#
loop_
_entity.id
_entity.type
_entity.pdbx_description
1 polymer ?
#
loop_
_entity_poly.entity_id
_entity_poly.type
_entity_poly.pdbx_seq_one_letter_code
_entity_poly.pdbx_strand_id
1 'polypeptide(L)'
;MAKTQEVAHHDHNGSANAHGHDESTRFYWVLGGVLAVVTFAEVVIAEFGMAVFGFPYWLKFVSLIVLSIIKGAFVVMYYMHLKDDKKLYQFVFIAPFCIAVSMGLIFLVLFSGHVGIAG
;
A
#
# COMPACT_ATOMS: atom_id res chain seq x y z
N MET A 1 1.96 6.65 72.01
CA MET A 1 0.83 6.76 71.08
C MET A 1 1.42 6.86 69.68
N ALA A 2 1.52 5.72 69.00
CA ALA A 2 2.01 5.63 67.64
C ALA A 2 0.96 6.17 66.67
N LYS A 3 1.35 7.03 65.73
CA LYS A 3 0.62 7.20 64.48
C LYS A 3 1.62 7.25 63.33
N THR A 4 1.69 6.11 62.67
CA THR A 4 2.36 5.82 61.40
C THR A 4 1.77 6.68 60.28
N GLN A 5 2.68 7.14 59.41
CA GLN A 5 2.53 7.55 58.02
C GLN A 5 1.30 8.36 57.57
N GLU A 6 1.60 9.49 56.93
CA GLU A 6 1.08 9.76 55.59
C GLU A 6 2.22 10.35 54.76
N VAL A 7 2.76 9.51 53.88
CA VAL A 7 3.73 9.86 52.86
C VAL A 7 2.98 10.73 51.86
N ALA A 8 3.22 12.04 51.90
CA ALA A 8 2.67 12.97 50.91
C ALA A 8 3.19 12.56 49.53
N HIS A 9 2.23 12.12 48.74
CA HIS A 9 2.32 11.62 47.39
C HIS A 9 3.12 12.60 46.52
N HIS A 10 4.23 12.13 45.97
CA HIS A 10 4.94 12.86 44.93
C HIS A 10 4.07 12.80 43.68
N ASP A 11 3.34 13.87 43.40
CA ASP A 11 2.61 14.06 42.16
C ASP A 11 3.62 14.05 41.01
N HIS A 12 3.85 12.88 40.45
CA HIS A 12 4.31 12.75 39.09
C HIS A 12 3.23 13.37 38.21
N ASN A 13 3.39 14.67 37.95
CA ASN A 13 2.85 15.35 36.79
C ASN A 13 3.36 14.59 35.56
N GLY A 14 2.67 13.49 35.26
CA GLY A 14 2.54 12.93 33.95
C GLY A 14 1.81 13.97 33.12
N SER A 15 2.57 14.97 32.67
CA SER A 15 2.28 15.67 31.43
C SER A 15 2.39 14.61 30.34
N ALA A 16 1.31 13.85 30.24
CA ALA A 16 1.05 12.84 29.27
C ALA A 16 1.27 13.51 27.92
N ASN A 17 2.26 12.97 27.24
CA ASN A 17 2.69 13.32 25.90
C ASN A 17 1.55 12.96 24.93
N ALA A 18 0.49 13.76 24.91
CA ALA A 18 -0.71 13.59 24.09
C ALA A 18 -0.51 14.09 22.64
N HIS A 19 0.72 13.96 22.12
CA HIS A 19 1.10 14.43 20.78
C HIS A 19 1.47 13.31 19.80
N GLY A 20 1.34 12.03 20.17
CA GLY A 20 1.82 10.91 19.35
C GLY A 20 0.84 10.30 18.33
N HIS A 21 -0.48 10.58 18.41
CA HIS A 21 -1.47 9.79 17.65
C HIS A 21 -1.96 10.43 16.34
N ASP A 22 -1.85 11.74 16.16
CA ASP A 22 -2.37 12.42 14.97
C ASP A 22 -1.37 12.51 13.81
N GLU A 23 -0.07 12.49 14.10
CA GLU A 23 0.95 12.69 13.06
C GLU A 23 1.03 11.49 12.10
N SER A 24 0.90 10.27 12.64
CA SER A 24 0.92 9.05 11.84
C SER A 24 -0.28 9.02 10.88
N THR A 25 -1.51 9.22 11.35
CA THR A 25 -2.70 9.18 10.48
C THR A 25 -2.67 10.21 9.34
N ARG A 26 -2.12 11.40 9.59
CA ARG A 26 -1.94 12.43 8.55
C ARG A 26 -0.95 11.99 7.48
N PHE A 27 0.15 11.33 7.87
CA PHE A 27 1.14 10.82 6.93
C PHE A 27 0.55 9.79 5.96
N TYR A 28 -0.26 8.85 6.45
CA TYR A 28 -0.94 7.85 5.60
C TYR A 28 -1.92 8.50 4.60
N TRP A 29 -2.66 9.51 5.05
CA TRP A 29 -3.57 10.27 4.20
C TRP A 29 -2.84 11.03 3.09
N VAL A 30 -1.69 11.61 3.39
CA VAL A 30 -0.83 12.28 2.38
C VAL A 30 -0.30 11.27 1.38
N LEU A 31 0.17 10.10 1.82
CA LEU A 31 0.65 9.04 0.94
C LEU A 31 -0.46 8.52 0.02
N GLY A 32 -1.65 8.25 0.58
CA GLY A 32 -2.82 7.87 -0.21
C GLY A 32 -3.23 8.95 -1.22
N GLY A 33 -3.18 10.22 -0.81
CA GLY A 33 -3.46 11.38 -1.66
C GLY A 33 -2.46 11.51 -2.81
N VAL A 34 -1.15 11.42 -2.54
CA VAL A 34 -0.11 11.43 -3.58
C VAL A 34 -0.28 10.26 -4.54
N LEU A 35 -0.58 9.07 -4.03
CA LEU A 35 -0.80 7.88 -4.84
C LEU A 35 -2.05 8.00 -5.72
N ALA A 36 -3.10 8.66 -5.22
CA ALA A 36 -4.30 8.96 -5.98
C ALA A 36 -4.01 9.99 -7.09
N VAL A 37 -3.29 11.06 -6.76
CA VAL A 37 -2.90 12.11 -7.73
C VAL A 37 -2.02 11.55 -8.83
N VAL A 38 -1.00 10.74 -8.51
CA VAL A 38 -0.14 10.13 -9.53
C VAL A 38 -0.93 9.15 -10.41
N THR A 39 -1.87 8.39 -9.83
CA THR A 39 -2.74 7.50 -10.62
C THR A 39 -3.64 8.30 -11.56
N PHE A 40 -4.24 9.39 -11.05
CA PHE A 40 -5.11 10.25 -11.85
C PHE A 40 -4.34 10.92 -12.99
N ALA A 41 -3.16 11.47 -12.69
CA ALA A 41 -2.28 12.06 -13.68
C ALA A 41 -1.90 11.04 -14.76
N GLU A 42 -1.51 9.82 -14.38
CA GLU A 42 -1.18 8.76 -15.33
C GLU A 42 -2.36 8.42 -16.24
N VAL A 43 -3.57 8.24 -15.69
CA VAL A 43 -4.76 7.93 -16.49
C VAL A 43 -5.07 9.07 -17.46
N VAL A 44 -4.99 10.33 -17.01
CA VAL A 44 -5.19 11.49 -17.87
C VAL A 44 -4.13 11.54 -18.97
N ILE A 45 -2.85 11.31 -18.65
CA ILE A 45 -1.77 11.29 -19.65
C ILE A 45 -1.93 10.11 -20.61
N ALA A 46 -2.35 8.94 -20.14
CA ALA A 46 -2.54 7.76 -20.96
C ALA A 46 -3.77 7.88 -21.88
N GLU A 47 -4.87 8.47 -21.43
CA GLU A 47 -6.07 8.70 -22.23
C GLU A 47 -5.89 9.89 -23.19
N PHE A 48 -5.47 11.05 -22.68
CA PHE A 48 -5.33 12.28 -23.48
C PHE A 48 -4.04 12.32 -24.30
N GLY A 49 -2.94 11.75 -23.80
CA GLY A 49 -1.66 11.69 -24.52
C GLY A 49 -1.74 10.81 -25.77
N MET A 50 -2.60 9.79 -25.79
CA MET A 50 -2.85 9.02 -27.01
C MET A 50 -3.52 9.89 -28.09
N ALA A 51 -4.49 10.73 -27.69
CA ALA A 51 -5.21 11.63 -28.59
C ALA A 51 -4.35 12.79 -29.12
N VAL A 52 -3.39 13.27 -28.33
CA VAL A 52 -2.57 14.45 -28.67
C VAL A 52 -1.23 14.08 -29.33
N PHE A 53 -0.59 12.98 -28.93
CA PHE A 53 0.77 12.62 -29.38
C PHE A 53 0.85 11.34 -30.22
N GLY A 54 -0.25 10.60 -30.41
CA GLY A 54 -0.24 9.37 -31.21
C GLY A 54 0.62 8.26 -30.61
N PHE A 55 0.66 8.14 -29.29
CA PHE A 55 1.45 7.13 -28.61
C PHE A 55 1.01 5.70 -28.99
N PRO A 56 1.94 4.76 -29.23
CA PRO A 56 1.61 3.37 -29.51
C PRO A 56 0.90 2.73 -28.31
N TYR A 57 -0.14 1.94 -28.59
CA TYR A 57 -0.95 1.22 -27.59
C TYR A 57 -0.12 0.39 -26.59
N TRP A 58 1.03 -0.11 -27.04
CA TRP A 58 1.95 -0.86 -26.18
C TRP A 58 2.48 -0.04 -25.01
N LEU A 59 2.74 1.25 -25.21
CA LEU A 59 3.28 2.11 -24.16
C LEU A 59 2.23 2.41 -23.07
N LYS A 60 0.95 2.55 -23.45
CA LYS A 60 -0.16 2.58 -22.47
C LYS A 60 -0.25 1.29 -21.67
N PHE A 61 -0.13 0.14 -22.34
CA PHE A 61 -0.25 -1.15 -21.68
C PHE A 61 0.87 -1.35 -20.65
N VAL A 62 2.11 -1.00 -21.02
CA VAL A 62 3.28 -1.10 -20.15
C VAL A 62 3.18 -0.14 -18.97
N SER A 63 2.83 1.14 -19.19
CA SER A 63 2.70 2.12 -18.10
C SER A 63 1.64 1.72 -17.07
N LEU A 64 0.47 1.25 -17.53
CA LEU A 64 -0.62 0.81 -16.66
C LEU A 64 -0.24 -0.41 -15.81
N ILE A 65 0.48 -1.38 -16.39
CA ILE A 65 1.02 -2.53 -15.65
C ILE A 65 2.05 -2.07 -14.61
N VAL A 66 2.99 -1.22 -15.01
CA VAL A 66 4.06 -0.72 -14.14
C VAL A 66 3.47 0.07 -12.97
N LEU A 67 2.54 1.01 -13.22
CA LEU A 67 1.90 1.76 -12.15
C LEU A 67 1.04 0.88 -11.24
N SER A 68 0.38 -0.15 -11.78
CA SER A 68 -0.38 -1.10 -10.96
C SER A 68 0.53 -1.83 -9.97
N ILE A 69 1.69 -2.31 -10.43
CA ILE A 69 2.69 -2.98 -9.58
C ILE A 69 3.25 -1.99 -8.53
N ILE A 70 3.66 -0.80 -8.95
CA ILE A 70 4.22 0.23 -8.05
C ILE A 70 3.19 0.63 -6.99
N LYS A 71 1.95 0.88 -7.39
CA LYS A 71 0.85 1.22 -6.48
C LYS A 71 0.60 0.09 -5.49
N GLY A 72 0.55 -1.15 -5.97
CA GLY A 72 0.42 -2.34 -5.11
C GLY A 72 1.55 -2.42 -4.10
N ALA A 73 2.81 -2.29 -4.54
CA ALA A 73 3.97 -2.32 -3.65
C ALA A 73 3.95 -1.17 -2.62
N PHE A 74 3.56 0.03 -3.03
CA PHE A 74 3.45 1.19 -2.16
C PHE A 74 2.37 1.01 -1.10
N VAL A 75 1.20 0.46 -1.48
CA VAL A 75 0.13 0.13 -0.53
C VAL A 75 0.59 -0.92 0.48
N VAL A 76 1.35 -1.93 0.05
CA VAL A 76 1.86 -2.98 0.97
C VAL A 76 2.92 -2.45 1.92
N MET A 77 3.86 -1.64 1.43
CA MET A 77 4.95 -1.09 2.25
C MET A 77 4.47 -0.01 3.22
N TYR A 78 3.54 0.84 2.78
CA TYR A 78 3.17 2.04 3.53
C TYR A 78 1.81 1.96 4.19
N TYR A 79 0.82 1.23 3.64
CA TYR A 79 -0.54 1.18 4.19
C TYR A 79 -0.76 0.04 5.18
N MET A 80 0.00 -1.05 5.04
CA MET A 80 0.25 -1.96 6.15
C MET A 80 1.50 -1.45 6.88
N HIS A 81 1.46 -1.34 8.21
CA HIS A 81 2.44 -0.71 9.12
C HIS A 81 3.88 -1.28 9.09
N LEU A 82 4.29 -1.93 8.01
CA LEU A 82 5.50 -2.72 7.83
C LEU A 82 6.82 -1.96 7.85
N LYS A 83 6.78 -0.64 7.83
CA LYS A 83 7.99 0.16 8.04
C LYS A 83 8.45 0.10 9.50
N ASP A 84 7.54 -0.14 10.45
CA ASP A 84 7.82 -0.15 11.89
C ASP A 84 7.75 -1.55 12.53
N ASP A 85 7.23 -2.57 11.82
CA ASP A 85 7.03 -3.91 12.39
C ASP A 85 7.62 -5.09 11.60
N LYS A 86 7.87 -6.16 12.37
CA LYS A 86 8.58 -7.41 12.03
C LYS A 86 8.06 -8.00 10.70
N LYS A 87 8.97 -8.55 9.88
CA LYS A 87 8.72 -9.12 8.53
C LYS A 87 7.58 -10.15 8.40
N LEU A 88 6.99 -10.59 9.52
CA LEU A 88 5.83 -11.47 9.58
C LEU A 88 4.59 -10.86 8.92
N TYR A 89 4.33 -9.55 9.07
CA TYR A 89 3.18 -8.90 8.43
C TYR A 89 3.34 -8.80 6.90
N GLN A 90 4.58 -8.66 6.42
CA GLN A 90 4.92 -8.65 5.00
C GLN A 90 4.67 -10.03 4.39
N PHE A 91 5.02 -11.07 5.14
CA PHE A 91 4.85 -12.46 4.73
C PHE A 91 3.38 -12.86 4.62
N VAL A 92 2.52 -12.45 5.57
CA VAL A 92 1.07 -12.73 5.53
C VAL A 92 0.37 -12.08 4.34
N PHE A 93 0.89 -10.97 3.81
CA PHE A 93 0.35 -10.35 2.59
C PHE A 93 0.94 -10.95 1.31
N ILE A 94 2.26 -11.16 1.27
CA ILE A 94 2.96 -11.69 0.09
C ILE A 94 2.63 -13.16 -0.17
N ALA A 95 2.40 -13.97 0.85
CA ALA A 95 2.06 -15.38 0.69
C ALA A 95 0.77 -15.58 -0.15
N PRO A 96 -0.40 -15.04 0.22
CA PRO A 96 -1.61 -15.17 -0.60
C PRO A 96 -1.50 -14.42 -1.93
N PHE A 97 -0.78 -13.29 -2.02
CA PHE A 97 -0.57 -12.60 -3.29
C PHE A 97 0.25 -13.45 -4.28
N CYS A 98 1.33 -14.07 -3.82
CA CYS A 98 2.17 -14.95 -4.64
C CYS A 98 1.40 -16.22 -5.05
N ILE A 99 0.58 -16.78 -4.14
CA ILE A 99 -0.31 -17.90 -4.46
C ILE A 99 -1.35 -17.49 -5.50
N ALA A 100 -1.97 -16.32 -5.39
CA ALA A 100 -2.95 -15.82 -6.36
C ALA A 100 -2.33 -15.60 -7.74
N VAL A 101 -1.16 -14.96 -7.81
CA VAL A 101 -0.43 -14.72 -9.07
C VAL A 101 0.02 -16.04 -9.70
N SER A 102 0.58 -16.95 -8.90
CA SER A 102 1.00 -18.27 -9.40
C SER A 102 -0.19 -19.11 -9.88
N MET A 103 -1.32 -19.11 -9.18
CA MET A 103 -2.57 -19.73 -9.65
C MET A 103 -3.02 -19.14 -10.98
N GLY A 104 -3.00 -17.81 -11.12
CA GLY A 104 -3.33 -17.13 -12.38
C GLY A 104 -2.40 -17.53 -13.52
N LEU A 105 -1.08 -17.56 -13.28
CA LEU A 105 -0.08 -18.00 -14.24
C LEU A 105 -0.24 -19.49 -14.62
N ILE A 106 -0.51 -20.35 -13.64
CA ILE A 106 -0.73 -21.79 -13.87
C ILE A 106 -1.99 -21.98 -14.72
N PHE A 107 -3.08 -21.28 -14.41
CA PHE A 107 -4.27 -21.28 -15.27
C PHE A 107 -3.94 -20.78 -16.67
N LEU A 108 -3.22 -19.66 -16.80
CA LEU A 108 -2.84 -19.13 -18.11
C LEU A 108 -2.02 -20.15 -18.93
N VAL A 109 -1.04 -20.81 -18.31
CA VAL A 109 -0.21 -21.84 -18.97
C VAL A 109 -1.03 -23.09 -19.30
N LEU A 110 -1.88 -23.54 -18.38
CA LEU A 110 -2.73 -24.72 -18.56
C LEU A 110 -3.73 -24.53 -19.71
N PHE A 111 -4.35 -23.36 -19.80
CA PHE A 111 -5.26 -23.00 -20.89
C PHE A 111 -4.53 -22.52 -22.15
N SER A 112 -3.27 -22.08 -22.05
CA SER A 112 -2.45 -21.72 -23.23
C SER A 112 -2.13 -22.93 -24.12
N GLY A 113 -2.22 -24.17 -23.60
CA GLY A 113 -2.11 -25.41 -24.38
C GLY A 113 -3.43 -25.89 -25.00
N HIS A 114 -4.57 -25.33 -24.58
CA HIS A 114 -5.91 -25.62 -25.13
C HIS A 114 -6.38 -24.38 -25.91
N VAL A 115 -6.00 -24.32 -27.19
CA VAL A 115 -6.27 -23.21 -28.12
C VAL A 115 -7.75 -22.82 -28.10
N GLY A 116 -8.05 -21.53 -28.01
CA GLY A 116 -9.26 -20.93 -28.58
C GLY A 116 -10.62 -21.44 -28.08
N ILE A 117 -11.26 -20.62 -27.26
CA ILE A 117 -12.73 -20.49 -27.28
C ILE A 117 -13.14 -19.05 -27.58
N ALA A 118 -12.39 -18.43 -28.50
CA ALA A 118 -12.78 -17.26 -29.28
C ALA A 118 -11.86 -17.21 -30.52
N GLY A 119 -12.27 -17.89 -31.59
CA GLY A 119 -11.56 -18.02 -32.86
C GLY A 119 -12.23 -19.08 -33.71
#